data_AF-A0A395NYZ5-F1
#
_entry.id   AF-A0A395NYZ5-F1
#
_cell.length_a   1.000
_cell.length_b   1.000
_cell.length_c   1.000
_cell.angle_alpha   90.00
_cell.angle_beta   90.00
_cell.angle_gamma   90.00
#
_symmetry.space_group_name_H-M   'P 1'
#
loop_
_entity.id
_entity.type
_entity.pdbx_description
1 polymer ?
#
loop_
_entity_poly.entity_id
_entity_poly.type
_entity_poly.pdbx_seq_one_letter_code
_entity_poly.pdbx_strand_id
1 'polypeptide(L)'
;MGLSTWQSWQYTASKYGHRATEILAAEWHLGFTAFGGPPVHFKILYDKFVTKLKWIDDQLYQELFGVSQALCGPASTKMLYCINLIHDGLFGALIGFLIWSLPGALGMYGLSVGVSSIGSTLPRAVYALLSGLNAATVGIIAMAAVQLSNNAITDKLTRTLVFLSGAAGMLYNALWYFPLLMFGCGVAAVVHDYRWLHKPIKATVALLSWRRKETPTVEEGPVNLATDIPLDPAIKGKEPVRAVQRPSSAGPASEAPEAYASDRILGRDENHLASSSHNEGVSTAELEPRVIPHEYRLDFSWKAGTAIIATFFATFIAVMVTRSVLHDPPLLYRLFANLYLAGTIIFGGGPVVIPLLREYIVAEGWVSPRDFLIGLAIAQAFPGPNFNFAVFLGSLAAHNSGHASIAGAIIAFVGIFFPGLVLVHGTMGVWGSLRSRRWVKSGLRGVNAGAVGLIYTAVYRIWLVGYLDEGFQSGRSLGDDPWWVVVTATSYVGGRYYGIAAPVAILLGAAMGLIRYGVVAGRA
;
A
#
# COMPACT_ATOMS: atom_id res chain seq x y z
N MET A 1 48.36 -17.76 -19.94
CA MET A 1 46.96 -17.96 -19.53
C MET A 1 46.56 -17.19 -18.25
N GLY A 2 47.35 -16.21 -17.76
CA GLY A 2 47.14 -15.59 -16.42
C GLY A 2 46.82 -14.09 -16.36
N LEU A 3 46.85 -13.34 -17.48
CA LEU A 3 46.63 -11.88 -17.50
C LEU A 3 45.19 -11.48 -17.83
N SER A 4 44.50 -12.26 -18.68
CA SER A 4 43.10 -11.98 -19.08
C SER A 4 42.10 -12.26 -17.95
N THR A 5 42.39 -13.27 -17.12
CA THR A 5 41.58 -13.58 -15.93
C THR A 5 41.72 -12.45 -14.89
N TRP A 6 42.92 -11.99 -14.57
CA TRP A 6 43.13 -10.89 -13.62
C TRP A 6 42.45 -9.58 -14.02
N GLN A 7 42.53 -9.19 -15.29
CA GLN A 7 41.82 -7.99 -15.80
C GLN A 7 40.30 -8.15 -15.75
N SER A 8 39.79 -9.35 -16.04
CA SER A 8 38.34 -9.64 -15.93
C SER A 8 37.83 -9.58 -14.48
N TRP A 9 38.64 -10.01 -13.51
CA TRP A 9 38.32 -9.93 -12.08
C TRP A 9 38.33 -8.49 -11.58
N GLN A 10 39.33 -7.68 -11.97
CA GLN A 10 39.38 -6.26 -11.62
C GLN A 10 38.24 -5.45 -12.22
N TYR A 11 37.90 -5.70 -13.48
CA TYR A 11 36.75 -5.07 -14.15
C TYR A 11 35.43 -5.44 -13.46
N THR A 12 35.26 -6.72 -13.13
CA THR A 12 34.06 -7.21 -12.42
C THR A 12 33.98 -6.63 -11.01
N ALA A 13 35.08 -6.60 -10.27
CA ALA A 13 35.15 -6.03 -8.92
C ALA A 13 34.89 -4.52 -8.92
N SER A 14 35.45 -3.78 -9.89
CA SER A 14 35.19 -2.35 -10.09
C SER A 14 33.71 -2.11 -10.41
N LYS A 15 33.11 -2.90 -11.30
CA LYS A 15 31.68 -2.79 -11.65
C LYS A 15 30.77 -3.02 -10.44
N TYR A 16 30.99 -4.07 -9.66
CA TYR A 16 30.21 -4.31 -8.44
C TYR A 16 30.49 -3.29 -7.34
N GLY A 17 31.73 -2.78 -7.26
CA GLY A 17 32.11 -1.71 -6.34
C GLY A 17 31.37 -0.41 -6.64
N HIS A 18 31.34 0.02 -7.91
CA HIS A 18 30.60 1.22 -8.33
C HIS A 18 29.09 1.11 -8.04
N ARG A 19 28.48 -0.04 -8.35
CA ARG A 19 27.07 -0.30 -8.01
C ARG A 19 26.82 -0.26 -6.50
N ALA A 20 27.68 -0.88 -5.70
CA ALA A 20 27.56 -0.84 -4.25
C ALA A 20 27.69 0.58 -3.70
N THR A 21 28.59 1.40 -4.26
CA THR A 21 28.73 2.81 -3.84
C THR A 21 27.52 3.65 -4.21
N GLU A 22 26.89 3.38 -5.36
CA GLU A 22 25.68 4.09 -5.79
C GLU A 22 24.49 3.77 -4.88
N ILE A 23 24.26 2.48 -4.59
CA ILE A 23 23.24 2.04 -3.63
C ILE A 23 23.52 2.63 -2.26
N LEU A 24 24.76 2.58 -1.79
CA LEU A 24 25.12 3.13 -0.48
C LEU A 24 24.87 4.63 -0.42
N ALA A 25 25.29 5.40 -1.44
CA ALA A 25 25.02 6.83 -1.52
C ALA A 25 23.50 7.12 -1.55
N ALA A 26 22.73 6.32 -2.28
CA ALA A 26 21.29 6.48 -2.42
C ALA A 26 20.51 6.08 -1.16
N GLU A 27 20.94 5.05 -0.42
CA GLU A 27 20.11 4.35 0.57
C GLU A 27 20.62 4.37 2.01
N TRP A 28 21.87 4.78 2.29
CA TRP A 28 22.47 4.66 3.63
C TRP A 28 21.62 5.26 4.77
N HIS A 29 20.95 6.38 4.50
CA HIS A 29 20.14 7.10 5.49
C HIS A 29 18.77 6.45 5.70
N LEU A 30 18.30 5.63 4.77
CA LEU A 30 16.95 5.10 4.81
C LEU A 30 16.72 4.22 6.05
N GLY A 31 17.69 3.40 6.43
CA GLY A 31 17.63 2.60 7.66
C GLY A 31 17.54 3.44 8.95
N PHE A 32 17.90 4.73 8.90
CA PHE A 32 17.83 5.67 10.03
C PHE A 32 16.66 6.65 9.95
N THR A 33 16.01 6.77 8.78
CA THR A 33 15.03 7.84 8.50
C THR A 33 13.65 7.34 8.09
N ALA A 34 13.51 6.04 7.79
CA ALA A 34 12.25 5.45 7.40
C ALA A 34 11.38 5.13 8.63
N PHE A 35 10.75 6.15 9.22
CA PHE A 35 9.84 6.02 10.34
C PHE A 35 8.38 5.82 9.89
N GLY A 36 7.56 5.26 10.78
CA GLY A 36 6.11 5.20 10.60
C GLY A 36 5.60 3.96 9.86
N GLY A 37 6.44 2.94 9.67
CA GLY A 37 6.01 1.62 9.23
C GLY A 37 5.65 1.50 7.74
N PRO A 38 5.12 0.33 7.32
CA PRO A 38 5.07 -0.04 5.90
C PRO A 38 4.35 0.95 4.98
N PRO A 39 3.18 1.53 5.32
CA PRO A 39 2.51 2.51 4.45
C PRO A 39 3.37 3.75 4.19
N VAL A 40 4.09 4.23 5.21
CA VAL A 40 5.00 5.37 5.09
C VAL A 40 6.23 5.00 4.28
N HIS A 41 6.77 3.79 4.47
CA HIS A 41 7.90 3.29 3.68
C HIS A 41 7.57 3.28 2.20
N PHE A 42 6.40 2.81 1.78
CA PHE A 42 6.00 2.88 0.37
C PHE A 42 6.04 4.32 -0.14
N LYS A 43 5.52 5.29 0.61
CA LYS A 43 5.60 6.69 0.21
C LYS A 43 7.06 7.17 0.09
N ILE A 44 7.92 6.83 1.05
CA ILE A 44 9.35 7.19 1.04
C ILE A 44 10.04 6.59 -0.20
N LEU A 45 9.79 5.32 -0.50
CA LEU A 45 10.34 4.62 -1.66
C LEU A 45 9.84 5.24 -2.97
N TYR A 46 8.55 5.61 -3.04
CA TYR A 46 7.98 6.31 -4.18
C TYR A 46 8.67 7.66 -4.42
N ASP A 47 8.73 8.52 -3.39
CA ASP A 47 9.34 9.84 -3.50
C ASP A 47 10.84 9.75 -3.85
N LYS A 48 11.53 8.71 -3.38
CA LYS A 48 12.95 8.53 -3.67
C LYS A 48 13.18 7.97 -5.07
N PHE A 49 12.60 6.81 -5.39
CA PHE A 49 12.96 6.05 -6.58
C PHE A 49 12.14 6.40 -7.82
N VAL A 50 10.94 6.96 -7.65
CA VAL A 50 10.10 7.38 -8.78
C VAL A 50 10.30 8.87 -9.08
N THR A 51 10.15 9.74 -8.07
CA THR A 51 10.13 11.19 -8.33
C THR A 51 11.52 11.82 -8.33
N LYS A 52 12.37 11.53 -7.33
CA LYS A 52 13.71 12.13 -7.22
C LYS A 52 14.77 11.46 -8.10
N LEU A 53 15.03 10.17 -7.88
CA LEU A 53 16.09 9.42 -8.58
C LEU A 53 15.65 8.89 -9.94
N LYS A 54 14.34 8.73 -10.16
CA LYS A 54 13.74 8.22 -11.42
C LYS A 54 14.32 6.88 -11.87
N TRP A 55 14.68 6.01 -10.91
CA TRP A 55 15.14 4.65 -11.17
C TRP A 55 14.04 3.77 -11.77
N ILE A 56 12.79 4.01 -11.36
CA ILE A 56 11.61 3.29 -11.86
C ILE A 56 10.46 4.27 -12.16
N ASP A 57 9.57 3.89 -13.07
CA ASP A 57 8.37 4.67 -13.40
C ASP A 57 7.17 4.33 -12.50
N ASP A 58 6.13 5.16 -12.57
CA ASP A 58 4.90 4.97 -11.80
C ASP A 58 4.24 3.62 -12.06
N GLN A 59 4.25 3.15 -13.31
CA GLN A 59 3.62 1.89 -13.67
C GLN A 59 4.35 0.70 -13.03
N LEU A 60 5.68 0.66 -13.14
CA LEU A 60 6.52 -0.35 -12.51
C LEU A 60 6.42 -0.27 -10.99
N TYR A 61 6.35 0.93 -10.41
CA TYR A 61 6.15 1.09 -8.98
C TYR A 61 4.84 0.46 -8.52
N GLN A 62 3.72 0.73 -9.20
CA GLN A 62 2.42 0.13 -8.87
C GLN A 62 2.42 -1.39 -9.09
N GLU A 63 3.07 -1.87 -10.13
CA GLU A 63 3.27 -3.29 -10.40
C GLU A 63 4.02 -4.00 -9.25
N LEU A 64 5.15 -3.44 -8.82
CA LEU A 64 5.95 -3.97 -7.71
C LEU A 64 5.25 -3.85 -6.36
N PHE A 65 4.47 -2.78 -6.15
CA PHE A 65 3.63 -2.60 -4.96
C PHE A 65 2.65 -3.77 -4.84
N GLY A 66 1.96 -4.13 -5.94
CA GLY A 66 1.03 -5.26 -5.96
C GLY A 66 1.70 -6.59 -5.67
N VAL A 67 2.83 -6.87 -6.32
CA VAL A 67 3.61 -8.09 -6.08
C VAL A 67 4.06 -8.17 -4.62
N SER A 68 4.57 -7.06 -4.07
CA SER A 68 5.07 -7.00 -2.70
C SER A 68 3.97 -7.18 -1.66
N GLN A 69 2.72 -6.83 -1.97
CA GLN A 69 1.59 -7.04 -1.09
C GLN A 69 1.02 -8.46 -1.23
N ALA A 70 1.02 -9.01 -2.46
CA ALA A 70 0.45 -10.33 -2.76
C ALA A 70 1.28 -11.48 -2.21
N LEU A 71 2.60 -11.32 -2.13
CA LEU A 71 3.51 -12.33 -1.59
C LEU A 71 3.70 -12.18 -0.08
N CYS A 72 4.02 -13.28 0.59
CA CYS A 72 4.28 -13.28 2.03
C CYS A 72 5.59 -12.56 2.40
N GLY A 73 5.76 -12.24 3.68
CA GLY A 73 6.87 -11.49 4.24
C GLY A 73 6.67 -9.96 4.25
N PRO A 74 7.66 -9.18 4.72
CA PRO A 74 7.54 -7.74 4.88
C PRO A 74 7.42 -6.99 3.56
N ALA A 75 6.25 -6.39 3.30
CA ALA A 75 5.92 -5.81 2.00
C ALA A 75 6.84 -4.65 1.58
N SER A 76 7.15 -3.70 2.47
CA SER A 76 8.07 -2.59 2.15
C SER A 76 9.51 -3.05 1.89
N THR A 77 9.96 -4.09 2.59
CA THR A 77 11.29 -4.68 2.39
C THR A 77 11.38 -5.37 1.03
N LYS A 78 10.35 -6.12 0.65
CA LYS A 78 10.25 -6.72 -0.69
C LYS A 78 10.26 -5.66 -1.80
N MET A 79 9.56 -4.55 -1.58
CA MET A 79 9.52 -3.45 -2.54
C MET A 79 10.91 -2.86 -2.78
N LEU A 80 11.64 -2.51 -1.70
CA LEU A 80 13.03 -2.03 -1.81
C LEU A 80 13.92 -3.07 -2.49
N TYR A 81 13.81 -4.34 -2.09
CA TYR A 81 14.56 -5.44 -2.67
C TYR A 81 14.31 -5.54 -4.19
N CYS A 82 13.07 -5.45 -4.65
CA CYS A 82 12.72 -5.49 -6.07
C CYS A 82 13.26 -4.30 -6.86
N ILE A 83 13.21 -3.09 -6.29
CA ILE A 83 13.76 -1.88 -6.92
C ILE A 83 15.25 -2.08 -7.18
N ASN A 84 16.00 -2.46 -6.14
CA ASN A 84 17.43 -2.72 -6.23
C ASN A 84 17.76 -3.94 -7.11
N LEU A 85 16.91 -4.96 -7.12
CA LEU A 85 17.08 -6.13 -7.99
C LEU A 85 16.97 -5.75 -9.46
N ILE A 86 16.02 -4.87 -9.81
CA ILE A 86 15.85 -4.38 -11.19
C ILE A 86 16.99 -3.44 -11.58
N HIS A 87 17.45 -2.59 -10.65
CA HIS A 87 18.50 -1.61 -10.91
C HIS A 87 19.90 -2.25 -11.02
N ASP A 88 20.30 -3.06 -10.03
CA ASP A 88 21.69 -3.52 -9.86
C ASP A 88 21.88 -5.04 -9.82
N GLY A 89 20.78 -5.80 -9.89
CA GLY A 89 20.77 -7.26 -9.79
C GLY A 89 20.80 -7.76 -8.35
N LEU A 90 21.04 -9.07 -8.19
CA LEU A 90 20.93 -9.74 -6.88
C LEU A 90 21.85 -9.15 -5.82
N PHE A 91 23.10 -8.84 -6.17
CA PHE A 91 24.05 -8.28 -5.23
C PHE A 91 23.59 -6.92 -4.70
N GLY A 92 23.11 -6.05 -5.58
CA GLY A 92 22.54 -4.77 -5.19
C GLY A 92 21.31 -4.92 -4.30
N ALA A 93 20.42 -5.86 -4.64
CA ALA A 93 19.24 -6.17 -3.83
C ALA A 93 19.57 -6.61 -2.39
N LEU A 94 20.62 -7.43 -2.23
CA LEU A 94 21.08 -7.87 -0.91
C LEU A 94 21.75 -6.74 -0.12
N ILE A 95 22.60 -5.94 -0.76
CA ILE A 95 23.23 -4.78 -0.10
C ILE A 95 22.17 -3.76 0.33
N GLY A 96 21.25 -3.39 -0.56
CA GLY A 96 20.17 -2.46 -0.24
C GLY A 96 19.29 -2.97 0.91
N PHE A 97 18.97 -4.27 0.93
CA PHE A 97 18.29 -4.89 2.07
C PHE A 97 19.07 -4.74 3.38
N LEU A 98 20.37 -5.05 3.38
CA LEU A 98 21.19 -4.97 4.58
C LEU A 98 21.32 -3.52 5.07
N ILE A 99 21.60 -2.57 4.18
CA ILE A 99 21.70 -1.14 4.51
C ILE A 99 20.38 -0.63 5.11
N TRP A 100 19.25 -1.03 4.55
CA TRP A 100 17.94 -0.63 5.02
C TRP A 100 17.55 -1.27 6.35
N SER A 101 17.87 -2.55 6.54
CA SER A 101 17.34 -3.33 7.67
C SER A 101 18.28 -3.40 8.88
N LEU A 102 19.60 -3.39 8.67
CA LEU A 102 20.58 -3.58 9.75
C LEU A 102 20.56 -2.48 10.82
N PRO A 103 20.47 -1.17 10.50
CA PRO A 103 20.44 -0.13 11.53
C PRO A 103 19.28 -0.33 12.52
N GLY A 104 18.08 -0.61 12.00
CA GLY A 104 16.92 -0.94 12.81
C GLY A 104 17.10 -2.23 13.60
N ALA A 105 17.69 -3.28 13.01
CA ALA A 105 17.96 -4.55 13.68
C ALA A 105 18.96 -4.39 14.84
N LEU A 106 20.04 -3.64 14.63
CA LEU A 106 21.04 -3.35 15.65
C LEU A 106 20.45 -2.52 16.79
N GLY A 107 19.60 -1.53 16.48
CA GLY A 107 18.89 -0.76 17.50
C GLY A 107 17.90 -1.61 18.30
N MET A 108 17.15 -2.50 17.65
CA MET A 108 16.25 -3.45 18.32
C MET A 108 17.01 -4.49 19.16
N TYR A 109 18.20 -4.92 18.73
CA TYR A 109 19.08 -5.75 19.53
C TYR A 109 19.61 -5.00 20.77
N GLY A 110 20.08 -3.77 20.60
CA GLY A 110 20.50 -2.91 21.71
C GLY A 110 19.37 -2.66 22.70
N LEU A 111 18.14 -2.47 22.21
CA LEU A 111 16.94 -2.37 23.04
C LEU A 111 16.69 -3.66 23.82
N SER A 112 16.88 -4.83 23.22
CA SER A 112 16.72 -6.12 23.92
C SER A 112 17.68 -6.23 25.09
N VAL A 113 18.95 -5.85 24.89
CA VAL A 113 19.95 -5.82 25.96
C VAL A 113 19.53 -4.83 27.05
N GLY A 114 19.06 -3.64 26.69
CA GLY A 114 18.57 -2.65 27.65
C GLY A 114 17.34 -3.10 28.44
N VAL A 115 16.34 -3.70 27.78
CA VAL A 115 15.12 -4.20 28.45
C VAL A 115 15.44 -5.38 29.35
N SER A 116 16.41 -6.22 28.99
CA SER A 116 16.84 -7.35 29.82
C SER A 116 17.48 -6.95 31.16
N SER A 117 17.94 -5.70 31.30
CA SER A 117 18.53 -5.17 32.54
C SER A 117 17.56 -4.35 33.40
N ILE A 118 16.33 -4.10 32.93
CA ILE A 118 15.31 -3.34 33.66
C ILE A 118 14.46 -4.27 34.55
N GLY A 119 14.17 -3.84 35.78
CA GLY A 119 13.35 -4.57 36.76
C GLY A 119 11.90 -4.84 36.34
N SER A 120 11.10 -5.46 37.21
CA SER A 120 9.74 -5.96 36.90
C SER A 120 8.73 -4.87 36.47
N THR A 121 8.89 -3.63 36.97
CA THR A 121 7.97 -2.51 36.75
C THR A 121 8.66 -1.34 36.06
N LEU A 122 8.04 -0.80 35.00
CA LEU A 122 8.47 0.46 34.39
C LEU A 122 7.87 1.66 35.13
N PRO A 123 8.54 2.83 35.14
CA PRO A 123 7.92 4.06 35.61
C PRO A 123 6.71 4.45 34.75
N ARG A 124 5.64 4.95 35.37
CA ARG A 124 4.44 5.51 34.71
C ARG A 124 4.74 6.45 33.54
N ALA A 125 5.78 7.27 33.68
CA ALA A 125 6.23 8.20 32.64
C ALA A 125 6.57 7.50 31.32
N VAL A 126 7.11 6.27 31.37
CA VAL A 126 7.46 5.48 30.19
C VAL A 126 6.21 5.02 29.46
N TYR A 127 5.18 4.56 30.17
CA TYR A 127 3.90 4.16 29.55
C TYR A 127 3.22 5.34 28.84
N ALA A 128 3.25 6.52 29.46
CA ALA A 128 2.70 7.73 28.86
C ALA A 128 3.50 8.19 27.63
N LEU A 129 4.84 8.13 27.70
CA LEU A 129 5.73 8.38 26.57
C LEU A 129 5.41 7.43 25.41
N LEU A 130 5.39 6.12 25.66
CA LEU A 130 5.12 5.10 24.64
C LEU A 130 3.74 5.24 24.00
N SER A 131 2.72 5.57 24.81
CA SER A 131 1.37 5.89 24.30
C SER A 131 1.37 7.09 23.36
N GLY A 132 2.15 8.14 23.70
CA GLY A 132 2.35 9.31 22.85
C GLY A 132 3.05 8.98 21.52
N LEU A 133 4.11 8.17 21.54
CA LEU A 133 4.78 7.69 20.32
C LEU A 133 3.82 6.90 19.42
N ASN A 134 3.07 5.96 19.99
CA ASN A 134 2.11 5.14 19.25
C ASN A 134 0.99 6.00 18.63
N ALA A 135 0.41 6.93 19.40
CA ALA A 135 -0.62 7.84 18.91
C ALA A 135 -0.15 8.68 17.72
N ALA A 136 1.04 9.28 17.82
CA ALA A 136 1.62 10.04 16.71
C ALA A 136 1.93 9.15 15.49
N THR A 137 2.41 7.93 15.73
CA THR A 137 2.67 6.96 14.66
C THR A 137 1.40 6.61 13.90
N VAL A 138 0.28 6.38 14.59
CA VAL A 138 -1.02 6.10 13.96
C VAL A 138 -1.47 7.23 13.06
N GLY A 139 -1.26 8.49 13.44
CA GLY A 139 -1.64 9.65 12.62
C GLY A 139 -0.80 9.77 11.35
N ILE A 140 0.51 9.51 11.45
CA ILE A 140 1.40 9.46 10.27
C ILE A 140 1.03 8.30 9.33
N ILE A 141 0.71 7.12 9.88
CA ILE A 141 0.25 5.98 9.08
C ILE A 141 -1.07 6.31 8.38
N ALA A 142 -2.02 6.95 9.07
CA ALA A 142 -3.30 7.36 8.50
C ALA A 142 -3.11 8.36 7.35
N MET A 143 -2.18 9.31 7.49
CA MET A 143 -1.80 10.22 6.41
C MET A 143 -1.24 9.46 5.20
N ALA A 144 -0.31 8.53 5.42
CA ALA A 144 0.27 7.73 4.34
C ALA A 144 -0.80 6.87 3.65
N ALA A 145 -1.78 6.34 4.38
CA ALA A 145 -2.91 5.60 3.84
C ALA A 145 -3.72 6.44 2.84
N VAL A 146 -4.06 7.68 3.22
CA VAL A 146 -4.78 8.63 2.35
C VAL A 146 -3.99 8.95 1.09
N GLN A 147 -2.67 9.16 1.22
CA GLN A 147 -1.81 9.45 0.07
C GLN A 147 -1.70 8.27 -0.89
N LEU A 148 -1.52 7.04 -0.38
CA LEU A 148 -1.49 5.83 -1.22
C LEU A 148 -2.84 5.57 -1.89
N SER A 149 -3.95 5.86 -1.21
CA SER A 149 -5.31 5.75 -1.75
C SER A 149 -5.54 6.64 -2.96
N ASN A 150 -5.04 7.88 -2.92
CA ASN A 150 -5.13 8.79 -4.07
C ASN A 150 -4.41 8.24 -5.31
N ASN A 151 -3.32 7.50 -5.12
CA ASN A 151 -2.56 6.92 -6.24
C ASN A 151 -3.15 5.59 -6.73
N ALA A 152 -3.76 4.81 -5.85
CA ALA A 152 -4.34 3.50 -6.19
C ALA A 152 -5.76 3.58 -6.75
N ILE A 153 -6.53 4.62 -6.42
CA ILE A 153 -7.90 4.82 -6.93
C ILE A 153 -7.84 5.46 -8.31
N THR A 154 -7.87 4.62 -9.34
CA THR A 154 -7.88 5.05 -10.75
C THR A 154 -9.29 5.19 -11.32
N ASP A 155 -10.24 4.42 -10.80
CA ASP A 155 -11.60 4.33 -11.33
C ASP A 155 -12.63 3.92 -10.25
N LYS A 156 -13.91 3.86 -10.65
CA LYS A 156 -15.02 3.54 -9.74
C LYS A 156 -14.93 2.12 -9.16
N LEU A 157 -14.40 1.15 -9.91
CA LEU A 157 -14.20 -0.21 -9.41
C LEU A 157 -13.13 -0.20 -8.34
N THR A 158 -11.95 0.36 -8.62
CA THR A 158 -10.85 0.43 -7.64
C THR A 158 -11.27 1.16 -6.37
N ARG A 159 -12.08 2.23 -6.48
CA ARG A 159 -12.64 2.93 -5.32
C ARG A 159 -13.52 2.01 -4.46
N THR A 160 -14.37 1.22 -5.12
CA THR A 160 -15.24 0.25 -4.46
C THR A 160 -14.42 -0.87 -3.81
N LEU A 161 -13.37 -1.36 -4.48
CA LEU A 161 -12.47 -2.39 -3.94
C LEU A 161 -11.70 -1.89 -2.71
N VAL A 162 -11.18 -0.66 -2.71
CA VAL A 162 -10.53 -0.06 -1.52
C VAL A 162 -11.51 -0.01 -0.34
N PHE A 163 -12.74 0.46 -0.56
CA PHE A 163 -13.76 0.52 0.49
C PHE A 163 -14.13 -0.88 1.01
N LEU A 164 -14.49 -1.80 0.11
CA LEU A 164 -14.94 -3.14 0.49
C LEU A 164 -13.85 -3.93 1.20
N SER A 165 -12.61 -3.90 0.70
CA SER A 165 -11.48 -4.60 1.34
C SER A 165 -11.12 -4.00 2.71
N GLY A 166 -11.14 -2.67 2.86
CA GLY A 166 -10.91 -2.01 4.13
C GLY A 166 -11.99 -2.32 5.16
N ALA A 167 -13.27 -2.23 4.77
CA ALA A 167 -14.40 -2.56 5.63
C ALA A 167 -14.39 -4.04 6.04
N ALA A 168 -14.22 -4.93 5.06
CA ALA A 168 -14.09 -6.36 5.29
C ALA A 168 -12.95 -6.68 6.27
N GLY A 169 -11.76 -6.12 6.05
CA GLY A 169 -10.59 -6.36 6.90
C GLY A 169 -10.74 -5.84 8.34
N MET A 170 -11.54 -4.78 8.55
CA MET A 170 -11.89 -4.30 9.89
C MET A 170 -12.90 -5.21 10.60
N LEU A 171 -13.87 -5.77 9.86
CA LEU A 171 -14.92 -6.62 10.43
C LEU A 171 -14.44 -8.02 10.81
N TYR A 172 -13.51 -8.60 10.05
CA TYR A 172 -13.03 -9.96 10.30
C TYR A 172 -11.52 -10.03 10.48
N ASN A 173 -11.11 -10.68 11.56
CA ASN A 173 -9.71 -10.83 11.94
C ASN A 173 -9.26 -12.28 11.83
N ALA A 174 -8.82 -12.67 10.64
CA ALA A 174 -8.08 -13.92 10.45
C ALA A 174 -6.91 -13.72 9.49
N LEU A 175 -5.83 -14.46 9.72
CA LEU A 175 -4.58 -14.38 8.95
C LEU A 175 -4.78 -14.73 7.47
N TRP A 176 -5.57 -15.77 7.20
CA TRP A 176 -5.88 -16.25 5.86
C TRP A 176 -6.83 -15.31 5.09
N TYR A 177 -7.51 -14.41 5.80
CA TYR A 177 -8.55 -13.58 5.22
C TYR A 177 -7.97 -12.48 4.33
N PHE A 178 -6.84 -11.90 4.70
CA PHE A 178 -6.23 -10.80 3.93
C PHE A 178 -5.72 -11.24 2.56
N PRO A 179 -4.98 -12.36 2.41
CA PRO A 179 -4.64 -12.91 1.10
C PRO A 179 -5.86 -13.21 0.25
N LEU A 180 -6.90 -13.78 0.87
CA LEU A 180 -8.13 -14.12 0.16
C LEU A 180 -8.84 -12.86 -0.35
N LEU A 181 -8.93 -11.81 0.48
CA LEU A 181 -9.49 -10.52 0.07
C LEU A 181 -8.69 -9.91 -1.08
N MET A 182 -7.37 -9.88 -0.99
CA MET A 182 -6.51 -9.36 -2.05
C MET A 182 -6.68 -10.13 -3.36
N PHE A 183 -6.70 -11.46 -3.29
CA PHE A 183 -6.96 -12.32 -4.44
C PHE A 183 -8.35 -12.05 -5.02
N GLY A 184 -9.37 -11.93 -4.17
CA GLY A 184 -10.73 -11.58 -4.55
C GLY A 184 -10.82 -10.22 -5.26
N CYS A 185 -10.11 -9.20 -4.79
CA CYS A 185 -10.02 -7.91 -5.46
C CYS A 185 -9.36 -8.03 -6.84
N GLY A 186 -8.31 -8.85 -6.96
CA GLY A 186 -7.66 -9.14 -8.25
C GLY A 186 -8.60 -9.83 -9.24
N VAL A 187 -9.30 -10.89 -8.79
CA VAL A 187 -10.30 -11.59 -9.61
C VAL A 187 -11.44 -10.65 -10.01
N ALA A 188 -11.96 -9.84 -9.08
CA ALA A 188 -13.01 -8.88 -9.36
C ALA A 188 -12.61 -7.87 -10.45
N ALA A 189 -11.37 -7.38 -10.43
CA ALA A 189 -10.84 -6.52 -11.48
C ALA A 189 -10.78 -7.21 -12.86
N VAL A 190 -10.29 -8.45 -12.91
CA VAL A 190 -10.24 -9.25 -14.15
C VAL A 190 -11.64 -9.49 -14.71
N VAL A 191 -12.57 -9.92 -13.85
CA VAL A 191 -13.96 -10.21 -14.23
C VAL A 191 -14.67 -8.96 -14.78
N HIS A 192 -14.43 -7.80 -14.14
CA HIS A 192 -14.97 -6.52 -14.57
C HIS A 192 -14.40 -6.08 -15.93
N ASP A 193 -13.08 -6.14 -16.11
CA ASP A 193 -12.42 -5.64 -17.33
C ASP A 193 -12.66 -6.53 -18.55
N TYR A 194 -12.69 -7.86 -18.36
CA TYR A 194 -13.08 -8.79 -19.41
C TYR A 194 -14.59 -8.85 -19.64
N ARG A 195 -15.36 -8.02 -18.90
CA ARG A 195 -16.82 -7.94 -18.98
C ARG A 195 -17.49 -9.32 -18.90
N TRP A 196 -16.88 -10.27 -18.18
CA TRP A 196 -17.40 -11.64 -18.03
C TRP A 196 -18.80 -11.64 -17.45
N LEU A 197 -19.10 -10.69 -16.57
CA LEU A 197 -20.42 -10.49 -15.98
C LEU A 197 -21.44 -9.79 -16.90
N HIS A 198 -21.02 -9.08 -17.96
CA HIS A 198 -21.98 -8.38 -18.84
C HIS A 198 -22.87 -9.34 -19.65
N LYS A 199 -22.35 -10.51 -20.05
CA LYS A 199 -23.12 -11.52 -20.79
C LYS A 199 -24.22 -12.17 -19.92
N PRO A 200 -23.93 -12.71 -18.71
CA PRO A 200 -24.96 -13.27 -17.85
C PRO A 200 -25.88 -12.19 -17.30
N ILE A 201 -25.38 -11.00 -16.90
CA ILE A 201 -26.24 -9.92 -16.40
C ILE A 201 -27.22 -9.45 -17.47
N LYS A 202 -26.79 -9.27 -18.74
CA LYS A 202 -27.71 -8.96 -19.84
C LYS A 202 -28.71 -10.08 -20.07
N ALA A 203 -28.32 -11.35 -19.97
CA ALA A 203 -29.24 -12.48 -20.11
C ALA A 203 -30.29 -12.50 -18.98
N THR A 204 -29.91 -12.28 -17.72
CA THR A 204 -30.85 -12.20 -16.60
C THR A 204 -31.73 -10.95 -16.64
N VAL A 205 -31.18 -9.78 -17.03
CA VAL A 205 -31.99 -8.56 -17.19
C VAL A 205 -32.95 -8.70 -18.37
N ALA A 206 -32.54 -9.33 -19.48
CA ALA A 206 -33.44 -9.69 -20.57
C ALA A 206 -34.54 -10.67 -20.11
N LEU A 207 -34.20 -11.68 -19.31
CA LEU A 207 -35.17 -12.63 -18.74
C LEU A 207 -36.16 -11.95 -17.77
N LEU A 208 -35.67 -11.07 -16.89
CA LEU A 208 -36.49 -10.32 -15.92
C LEU A 208 -37.38 -9.26 -16.60
N SER A 209 -36.87 -8.58 -17.63
CA SER A 209 -37.65 -7.62 -18.42
C SER A 209 -38.65 -8.28 -19.35
N TRP A 210 -38.36 -9.48 -19.87
CA TRP A 210 -39.33 -10.33 -20.57
C TRP A 210 -40.46 -10.74 -19.62
N ARG A 211 -40.13 -11.16 -18.40
CA ARG A 211 -41.11 -11.50 -17.36
C ARG A 211 -41.94 -10.31 -16.86
N ARG A 212 -41.41 -9.08 -16.99
CA ARG A 212 -42.14 -7.83 -16.69
C ARG A 212 -43.08 -7.39 -17.81
N LYS A 213 -42.90 -7.93 -19.03
CA LYS A 213 -43.75 -7.66 -20.20
C LYS A 213 -45.00 -8.55 -20.26
N GLU A 214 -45.09 -9.58 -19.41
CA GLU A 214 -46.26 -10.46 -19.27
C GLU A 214 -47.20 -10.07 -18.12
N THR A 215 -47.34 -8.76 -17.84
CA THR A 215 -48.54 -8.29 -17.11
C THR A 215 -49.57 -7.94 -18.18
N PRO A 216 -50.71 -8.63 -18.29
CA PRO A 216 -51.70 -8.36 -19.32
C PRO A 216 -52.22 -6.93 -19.14
N THR A 217 -52.11 -6.12 -20.18
CA THR A 217 -52.97 -4.95 -20.33
C THR A 217 -54.40 -5.46 -20.38
N VAL A 218 -55.18 -5.19 -19.34
CA VAL A 218 -56.63 -5.40 -19.35
C VAL A 218 -57.20 -4.52 -20.46
N GLU A 219 -57.75 -5.15 -21.49
CA GLU A 219 -58.58 -4.50 -22.50
C GLU A 219 -59.86 -3.98 -21.82
N GLU A 220 -60.00 -2.66 -21.72
CA GLU A 220 -61.32 -2.05 -21.49
C GLU A 220 -62.10 -2.07 -22.80
N GLY A 221 -62.87 -3.14 -23.00
CA GLY A 221 -63.92 -3.24 -24.01
C GLY A 221 -65.18 -2.44 -23.61
N PRO A 222 -66.01 -2.00 -24.57
CA PRO A 222 -66.96 -0.91 -24.37
C PRO A 222 -68.21 -1.35 -23.59
N VAL A 223 -68.57 -0.56 -22.59
CA VAL A 223 -69.86 -0.69 -21.88
C VAL A 223 -70.93 0.05 -22.68
N ASN A 224 -71.77 -0.69 -23.40
CA ASN A 224 -73.02 -0.17 -23.95
C ASN A 224 -74.14 -0.41 -22.94
N LEU A 225 -74.66 0.66 -22.33
CA LEU A 225 -75.99 0.66 -21.73
C LEU A 225 -76.93 1.38 -22.69
N ALA A 226 -77.83 0.63 -23.30
CA ALA A 226 -78.97 1.16 -24.02
C ALA A 226 -80.08 1.53 -23.02
N THR A 227 -80.66 2.71 -23.18
CA THR A 227 -82.09 2.97 -22.93
C THR A 227 -82.54 4.21 -23.69
N ASP A 228 -83.36 3.93 -24.71
CA ASP A 228 -84.64 4.56 -25.04
C ASP A 228 -84.77 5.90 -25.79
N ILE A 229 -85.77 5.85 -26.67
CA ILE A 229 -86.15 6.65 -27.83
C ILE A 229 -87.13 7.79 -27.40
N PRO A 230 -87.67 8.65 -28.29
CA PRO A 230 -87.27 10.05 -28.51
C PRO A 230 -88.42 11.06 -28.28
N LEU A 231 -88.19 12.37 -28.47
CA LEU A 231 -89.19 13.34 -28.95
C LEU A 231 -88.51 14.61 -29.50
N ASP A 232 -88.85 14.92 -30.75
CA ASP A 232 -88.55 16.13 -31.56
C ASP A 232 -89.54 17.27 -31.19
N PRO A 233 -89.60 18.47 -31.83
CA PRO A 233 -88.61 19.34 -32.50
C PRO A 233 -88.64 20.79 -31.93
N ALA A 234 -87.61 21.65 -32.20
CA ALA A 234 -87.80 23.08 -32.53
C ALA A 234 -86.49 23.92 -32.57
N ILE A 235 -86.15 24.36 -33.80
CA ILE A 235 -85.90 25.75 -34.22
C ILE A 235 -84.90 26.64 -33.43
N LYS A 236 -83.78 26.89 -34.14
CA LYS A 236 -82.98 28.13 -34.29
C LYS A 236 -82.23 28.73 -33.09
N GLY A 237 -80.90 28.83 -33.24
CA GLY A 237 -80.12 29.84 -32.52
C GLY A 237 -78.61 29.84 -32.76
N LYS A 238 -78.21 30.46 -33.89
CA LYS A 238 -76.91 31.13 -34.15
C LYS A 238 -75.65 30.33 -34.50
N GLU A 239 -75.01 30.91 -35.51
CA GLU A 239 -73.84 30.56 -36.32
C GLU A 239 -72.47 30.51 -35.61
N PRO A 240 -71.43 30.04 -36.33
CA PRO A 240 -70.23 29.43 -35.76
C PRO A 240 -68.98 30.34 -35.89
N VAL A 241 -67.93 30.01 -35.14
CA VAL A 241 -66.56 30.33 -35.57
C VAL A 241 -65.80 29.03 -35.76
N ARG A 242 -65.38 28.84 -37.00
CA ARG A 242 -64.89 27.62 -37.63
C ARG A 242 -63.37 27.66 -37.70
N ALA A 243 -62.76 26.52 -37.36
CA ALA A 243 -61.38 26.17 -37.60
C ALA A 243 -61.03 26.12 -39.10
N VAL A 244 -59.77 26.41 -39.48
CA VAL A 244 -59.04 25.83 -40.63
C VAL A 244 -57.52 26.03 -40.34
N GLN A 245 -56.63 25.04 -40.20
CA GLN A 245 -56.04 24.03 -41.11
C GLN A 245 -54.84 24.51 -41.98
N ARG A 246 -53.63 23.95 -41.69
CA ARG A 246 -52.49 23.56 -42.59
C ARG A 246 -51.81 24.68 -43.45
N PRO A 247 -50.79 24.44 -44.33
CA PRO A 247 -49.91 23.30 -44.68
C PRO A 247 -48.39 23.68 -44.94
N SER A 248 -47.68 22.81 -45.67
CA SER A 248 -46.27 22.75 -46.08
C SER A 248 -45.73 23.71 -47.18
N SER A 249 -44.38 23.79 -47.24
CA SER A 249 -43.43 23.80 -48.40
C SER A 249 -43.42 24.89 -49.50
N ALA A 250 -42.23 25.49 -49.75
CA ALA A 250 -41.50 25.72 -51.04
C ALA A 250 -40.71 27.09 -51.09
N GLY A 251 -39.55 27.14 -51.78
CA GLY A 251 -38.60 28.29 -51.95
C GLY A 251 -39.05 29.40 -52.93
N PRO A 252 -38.20 30.27 -53.57
CA PRO A 252 -36.74 30.17 -53.91
C PRO A 252 -35.86 31.48 -53.88
N ALA A 253 -34.56 31.34 -54.23
CA ALA A 253 -33.59 32.17 -55.02
C ALA A 253 -33.22 33.68 -54.80
N SER A 254 -31.89 33.92 -54.85
CA SER A 254 -31.06 35.03 -55.45
C SER A 254 -31.11 36.49 -54.94
N GLU A 255 -29.95 37.07 -54.53
CA GLU A 255 -29.08 38.03 -55.28
C GLU A 255 -28.19 38.94 -54.37
N ALA A 256 -26.97 39.28 -54.84
CA ALA A 256 -25.93 40.14 -54.20
C ALA A 256 -26.14 41.66 -54.55
N PRO A 257 -25.27 42.69 -54.29
CA PRO A 257 -23.81 42.73 -54.11
C PRO A 257 -23.22 43.80 -53.11
N GLU A 258 -21.90 44.04 -53.25
CA GLU A 258 -20.84 44.71 -52.47
C GLU A 258 -20.88 46.26 -52.24
N ALA A 259 -20.12 46.76 -51.23
CA ALA A 259 -19.36 48.03 -51.19
C ALA A 259 -18.47 48.08 -49.90
N TYR A 260 -17.13 48.20 -49.88
CA TYR A 260 -16.10 49.18 -50.32
C TYR A 260 -15.64 50.22 -49.28
N ALA A 261 -14.31 50.46 -49.29
CA ALA A 261 -13.48 51.56 -48.74
C ALA A 261 -12.91 51.41 -47.30
N SER A 262 -11.60 51.37 -46.97
CA SER A 262 -10.29 51.88 -47.48
C SER A 262 -9.73 53.11 -46.73
N ASP A 263 -8.47 52.97 -46.30
CA ASP A 263 -7.41 53.97 -46.05
C ASP A 263 -7.50 54.99 -44.89
N ARG A 264 -6.47 54.99 -44.01
CA ARG A 264 -5.29 55.88 -44.15
C ARG A 264 -4.25 55.68 -43.03
N ILE A 265 -2.98 55.68 -43.46
CA ILE A 265 -1.74 55.76 -42.68
C ILE A 265 -1.37 57.25 -42.46
N LEU A 266 -0.72 57.56 -41.32
CA LEU A 266 0.27 58.63 -41.02
C LEU A 266 0.33 58.76 -39.47
N GLY A 267 1.42 58.84 -38.71
CA GLY A 267 2.87 58.84 -38.93
C GLY A 267 3.56 59.02 -37.55
N ARG A 268 4.68 58.32 -37.37
CA ARG A 268 5.91 58.62 -36.59
C ARG A 268 5.84 59.56 -35.35
N ASP A 269 6.29 59.05 -34.19
CA ASP A 269 7.49 59.56 -33.50
C ASP A 269 7.99 58.66 -32.35
N GLU A 270 9.31 58.67 -32.19
CA GLU A 270 10.17 57.74 -31.47
C GLU A 270 10.33 58.04 -29.96
N ASN A 271 10.66 56.97 -29.22
CA ASN A 271 11.41 56.88 -27.95
C ASN A 271 10.61 56.36 -26.75
N HIS A 272 10.85 55.09 -26.38
CA HIS A 272 11.53 54.72 -25.13
C HIS A 272 11.65 53.18 -25.01
N LEU A 273 12.89 52.71 -25.17
CA LEU A 273 13.62 51.78 -24.29
C LEU A 273 12.99 50.41 -23.94
N ALA A 274 13.56 49.39 -24.58
CA ALA A 274 14.03 48.12 -24.01
C ALA A 274 13.07 47.25 -23.18
N SER A 275 12.47 46.26 -23.83
CA SER A 275 12.36 44.91 -23.27
C SER A 275 12.64 43.89 -24.37
N SER A 276 13.61 43.02 -24.11
CA SER A 276 14.09 41.97 -24.99
C SER A 276 13.01 40.91 -25.19
N SER A 277 12.64 40.68 -26.45
CA SER A 277 11.90 39.52 -26.91
C SER A 277 12.77 38.26 -26.80
N HIS A 278 12.55 37.46 -25.76
CA HIS A 278 12.94 36.05 -25.81
C HIS A 278 11.82 35.25 -26.45
N ASN A 279 12.10 34.92 -27.71
CA ASN A 279 11.56 33.84 -28.50
C ASN A 279 11.11 32.66 -27.61
N GLU A 280 9.80 32.48 -27.41
CA GLU A 280 9.23 31.25 -26.85
C GLU A 280 9.41 30.14 -27.90
N GLY A 281 10.63 29.60 -27.94
CA GLY A 281 10.87 28.29 -28.49
C GLY A 281 10.08 27.30 -27.65
N VAL A 282 9.00 26.79 -28.21
CA VAL A 282 8.37 25.54 -27.80
C VAL A 282 9.50 24.52 -27.66
N SER A 283 9.87 24.25 -26.41
CA SER A 283 10.91 23.28 -26.08
C SER A 283 10.43 21.92 -26.57
N THR A 284 10.99 21.48 -27.69
CA THR A 284 10.84 20.13 -28.24
C THR A 284 11.42 19.04 -27.32
N ALA A 285 11.79 19.37 -26.08
CA ALA A 285 12.27 18.43 -25.07
C ALA A 285 11.16 17.64 -24.34
N GLU A 286 9.87 17.83 -24.66
CA GLU A 286 8.76 17.05 -24.07
C GLU A 286 8.27 15.88 -24.95
N LEU A 287 8.95 15.57 -26.06
CA LEU A 287 8.60 14.47 -26.96
C LEU A 287 9.73 13.49 -27.23
N GLU A 288 10.71 13.38 -26.33
CA GLU A 288 11.55 12.19 -26.33
C GLU A 288 10.78 11.06 -25.63
N PRO A 289 10.44 9.95 -26.32
CA PRO A 289 9.91 8.78 -25.65
C PRO A 289 10.98 8.33 -24.66
N ARG A 290 10.73 8.51 -23.36
CA ARG A 290 11.65 8.12 -22.28
C ARG A 290 11.94 6.62 -22.42
N VAL A 291 13.06 6.29 -23.05
CA VAL A 291 13.56 4.93 -23.20
C VAL A 291 14.06 4.50 -21.84
N ILE A 292 13.35 3.58 -21.19
CA ILE A 292 13.90 2.83 -20.05
C ILE A 292 15.20 2.19 -20.57
N PRO A 293 16.38 2.48 -19.99
CA PRO A 293 17.64 1.91 -20.46
C PRO A 293 17.52 0.38 -20.53
N HIS A 294 17.93 -0.20 -21.66
CA HIS A 294 17.86 -1.66 -21.92
C HIS A 294 18.67 -2.52 -20.92
N GLU A 295 19.42 -1.86 -20.04
CA GLU A 295 20.34 -2.37 -19.03
C GLU A 295 19.64 -2.93 -17.78
N TYR A 296 18.36 -2.58 -17.57
CA TYR A 296 17.53 -2.99 -16.42
C TYR A 296 16.64 -4.20 -16.71
N ARG A 297 16.95 -4.97 -17.77
CA ARG A 297 16.29 -6.26 -18.01
C ARG A 297 16.87 -7.27 -17.03
N LEU A 298 16.03 -7.76 -16.13
CA LEU A 298 16.33 -8.98 -15.39
C LEU A 298 16.56 -10.11 -16.39
N ASP A 299 17.82 -10.46 -16.65
CA ASP A 299 18.24 -11.70 -17.31
C ASP A 299 17.99 -12.89 -16.38
N PHE A 300 16.77 -12.99 -15.88
CA PHE A 300 16.37 -13.95 -14.89
C PHE A 300 15.27 -14.83 -15.47
N SER A 301 15.66 -16.06 -15.80
CA SER A 301 14.78 -17.02 -16.48
C SER A 301 13.60 -17.40 -15.61
N TRP A 302 12.41 -17.51 -16.21
CA TRP A 302 11.21 -18.01 -15.51
C TRP A 302 11.43 -19.40 -14.90
N LYS A 303 12.28 -20.23 -15.52
CA LYS A 303 12.66 -21.56 -15.01
C LYS A 303 13.48 -21.47 -13.72
N ALA A 304 14.39 -20.49 -13.64
CA ALA A 304 15.16 -20.25 -12.43
C ALA A 304 14.25 -19.73 -11.32
N GLY A 305 13.33 -18.81 -11.65
CA GLY A 305 12.33 -18.30 -10.72
C GLY A 305 11.43 -19.39 -10.14
N THR A 306 10.88 -20.28 -10.98
CA THR A 306 10.05 -21.40 -10.52
C THR A 306 10.85 -22.42 -9.72
N ALA A 307 12.10 -22.71 -10.09
CA ALA A 307 12.97 -23.59 -9.32
C ALA A 307 13.26 -23.04 -7.92
N ILE A 308 13.47 -21.74 -7.78
CA ILE A 308 13.69 -21.09 -6.47
C ILE A 308 12.43 -21.19 -5.60
N ILE A 309 11.25 -20.93 -6.16
CA ILE A 309 9.97 -21.07 -5.44
C ILE A 309 9.75 -22.54 -5.00
N ALA A 310 9.98 -23.51 -5.89
CA ALA A 310 9.85 -24.92 -5.58
C ALA A 310 10.84 -25.35 -4.48
N THR A 311 12.09 -24.90 -4.57
CA THR A 311 13.12 -25.17 -3.57
C THR A 311 12.74 -24.55 -2.23
N PHE A 312 12.21 -23.33 -2.21
CA PHE A 312 11.70 -22.70 -1.00
C PHE A 312 10.63 -23.58 -0.32
N PHE A 313 9.61 -24.03 -1.06
CA PHE A 313 8.57 -24.89 -0.47
C PHE A 313 9.12 -26.23 0.01
N ALA A 314 10.09 -26.82 -0.69
CA ALA A 314 10.77 -28.02 -0.22
C ALA A 314 11.52 -27.76 1.10
N THR A 315 12.27 -26.65 1.21
CA THR A 315 12.93 -26.27 2.47
C THR A 315 11.95 -25.96 3.59
N PHE A 316 10.81 -25.34 3.27
CA PHE A 316 9.76 -25.05 4.24
C PHE A 316 9.15 -26.33 4.80
N ILE A 317 8.80 -27.29 3.93
CA ILE A 317 8.30 -28.59 4.37
C ILE A 317 9.35 -29.30 5.22
N ALA A 318 10.62 -29.32 4.80
CA ALA A 318 11.68 -29.97 5.56
C ALA A 318 11.86 -29.36 6.95
N VAL A 319 11.84 -28.03 7.09
CA VAL A 319 11.94 -27.34 8.39
C VAL A 319 10.70 -27.63 9.25
N MET A 320 9.49 -27.59 8.69
CA MET A 320 8.27 -27.87 9.46
C MET A 320 8.16 -29.33 9.91
N VAL A 321 8.51 -30.28 9.05
CA VAL A 321 8.53 -31.72 9.38
C VAL A 321 9.58 -32.00 10.45
N THR A 322 10.79 -31.47 10.30
CA THR A 322 11.87 -31.66 11.28
C THR A 322 11.48 -31.09 12.64
N ARG A 323 10.83 -29.91 12.69
CA ARG A 323 10.25 -29.36 13.93
C ARG A 323 9.20 -30.28 14.56
N SER A 324 8.40 -30.97 13.75
CA SER A 324 7.32 -31.84 14.25
C SER A 324 7.79 -33.24 14.67
N VAL A 325 8.89 -33.75 14.11
CA VAL A 325 9.37 -35.12 14.36
C VAL A 325 10.33 -35.18 15.55
N LEU A 326 11.08 -34.10 15.80
CA LEU A 326 11.95 -34.03 16.97
C LEU A 326 11.10 -33.92 18.25
N HIS A 327 11.30 -34.82 19.21
CA HIS A 327 10.62 -34.77 20.51
C HIS A 327 11.07 -33.57 21.36
N ASP A 328 12.37 -33.23 21.34
CA ASP A 328 12.95 -32.09 22.05
C ASP A 328 13.87 -31.26 21.13
N PRO A 329 13.30 -30.50 20.18
CA PRO A 329 14.10 -29.71 19.26
C PRO A 329 14.87 -28.60 20.01
N PRO A 330 16.15 -28.35 19.68
CA PRO A 330 16.92 -27.28 20.29
C PRO A 330 16.19 -25.94 20.20
N LEU A 331 16.26 -25.12 21.25
CA LEU A 331 15.55 -23.84 21.33
C LEU A 331 15.81 -22.94 20.12
N LEU A 332 17.08 -22.78 19.74
CA LEU A 332 17.46 -21.92 18.61
C LEU A 332 16.84 -22.41 17.28
N TYR A 333 16.68 -23.72 17.13
CA TYR A 333 15.99 -24.29 15.98
C TYR A 333 14.47 -24.05 16.05
N ARG A 334 13.86 -24.18 17.23
CA ARG A 334 12.43 -23.83 17.44
C ARG A 334 12.18 -22.35 17.14
N LEU A 335 13.05 -21.46 17.60
CA LEU A 335 13.01 -20.04 17.32
C LEU A 335 13.10 -19.78 15.82
N PHE A 336 14.09 -20.39 15.14
CA PHE A 336 14.24 -20.31 13.69
C PHE A 336 12.97 -20.78 12.98
N ALA A 337 12.47 -21.98 13.30
CA ALA A 337 11.32 -22.58 12.65
C ALA A 337 10.03 -21.77 12.86
N ASN A 338 9.81 -21.24 14.08
CA ASN A 338 8.69 -20.37 14.40
C ASN A 338 8.75 -19.06 13.59
N LEU A 339 9.94 -18.46 13.46
CA LEU A 339 10.09 -17.21 12.71
C LEU A 339 10.07 -17.43 11.20
N TYR A 340 10.59 -18.56 10.75
CA TYR A 340 10.53 -19.01 9.35
C TYR A 340 9.08 -19.27 8.93
N LEU A 341 8.28 -19.90 9.81
CA LEU A 341 6.84 -20.03 9.63
C LEU A 341 6.18 -18.66 9.60
N ALA A 342 6.44 -17.80 10.59
CA ALA A 342 5.88 -16.45 10.65
C ALA A 342 6.19 -15.67 9.37
N GLY A 343 7.45 -15.64 8.91
CA GLY A 343 7.87 -14.97 7.68
C GLY A 343 7.19 -15.52 6.41
N THR A 344 6.78 -16.78 6.42
CA THR A 344 6.07 -17.45 5.32
C THR A 344 4.57 -17.16 5.32
N ILE A 345 3.94 -17.00 6.49
CA ILE A 345 2.49 -16.81 6.59
C ILE A 345 2.07 -15.34 6.69
N ILE A 346 2.98 -14.43 7.00
CA ILE A 346 2.63 -13.00 7.11
C ILE A 346 2.39 -12.46 5.70
N PHE A 347 1.17 -12.00 5.43
CA PHE A 347 0.81 -11.26 4.23
C PHE A 347 0.44 -9.82 4.59
N GLY A 348 0.74 -8.89 3.69
CA GLY A 348 0.25 -7.50 3.75
C GLY A 348 0.60 -6.74 5.03
N GLY A 349 1.72 -5.99 5.02
CA GLY A 349 2.03 -4.98 6.04
C GLY A 349 2.14 -5.44 7.50
N GLY A 350 2.51 -4.52 8.38
CA GLY A 350 2.80 -4.76 9.81
C GLY A 350 1.66 -5.22 10.75
N PRO A 351 0.35 -5.02 10.48
CA PRO A 351 -0.71 -5.31 11.47
C PRO A 351 -0.88 -6.79 11.81
N VAL A 352 -0.50 -7.68 10.90
CA VAL A 352 -0.66 -9.13 11.05
C VAL A 352 0.53 -9.76 11.78
N VAL A 353 1.66 -9.06 11.80
CA VAL A 353 2.91 -9.52 12.38
C VAL A 353 2.78 -9.67 13.89
N ILE A 354 2.11 -8.72 14.54
CA ILE A 354 2.13 -8.58 15.99
C ILE A 354 1.40 -9.73 16.69
N PRO A 355 0.15 -10.10 16.31
CA PRO A 355 -0.51 -11.24 16.92
C PRO A 355 0.27 -12.54 16.72
N LEU A 356 0.89 -12.70 15.53
CA LEU A 356 1.66 -13.90 15.20
C LEU A 356 2.95 -14.02 16.01
N LEU A 357 3.73 -12.95 16.12
CA LEU A 357 4.93 -12.98 16.94
C LEU A 357 4.58 -13.18 18.42
N ARG A 358 3.43 -12.69 18.88
CA ARG A 358 2.94 -12.99 20.23
C ARG A 358 2.63 -14.49 20.38
N GLU A 359 1.91 -15.08 19.44
CA GLU A 359 1.56 -16.49 19.46
C GLU A 359 2.80 -17.41 19.39
N TYR A 360 3.74 -17.12 18.50
CA TYR A 360 4.88 -18.02 18.27
C TYR A 360 6.10 -17.79 19.16
N ILE A 361 6.11 -16.74 19.99
CA ILE A 361 7.25 -16.42 20.86
C ILE A 361 6.81 -16.21 22.31
N VAL A 362 5.71 -15.49 22.54
CA VAL A 362 5.22 -15.20 23.90
C VAL A 362 4.44 -16.40 24.45
N ALA A 363 3.61 -17.06 23.64
CA ALA A 363 2.87 -18.25 24.10
C ALA A 363 3.79 -19.44 24.41
N GLU A 364 4.98 -19.47 23.80
CA GLU A 364 6.04 -20.45 24.10
C GLU A 364 6.75 -20.17 25.44
N GLY A 365 6.44 -19.04 26.09
CA GLY A 365 7.02 -18.65 27.39
C GLY A 365 8.43 -18.05 27.32
N TRP A 366 8.98 -17.79 26.13
CA TRP A 366 10.35 -17.29 25.99
C TRP A 366 10.50 -15.80 26.29
N VAL A 367 9.43 -15.02 26.09
CA VAL A 367 9.41 -13.57 26.28
C VAL A 367 8.17 -13.20 27.10
N SER A 368 8.34 -12.32 28.10
CA SER A 368 7.21 -11.88 28.92
C SER A 368 6.22 -10.99 28.13
N PRO A 369 4.92 -11.00 28.44
CA PRO A 369 3.96 -10.10 27.80
C PRO A 369 4.34 -8.62 27.94
N ARG A 370 4.96 -8.25 29.06
CA ARG A 370 5.48 -6.90 29.31
C ARG A 370 6.58 -6.54 28.30
N ASP A 371 7.62 -7.36 28.18
CA ASP A 371 8.76 -7.08 27.28
C ASP A 371 8.30 -7.04 25.84
N PHE A 372 7.33 -7.90 25.49
CA PHE A 372 6.69 -7.87 24.19
C PHE A 372 5.99 -6.53 23.93
N LEU A 373 5.20 -6.01 24.87
CA LEU A 373 4.51 -4.72 24.72
C LEU A 373 5.48 -3.54 24.65
N ILE A 374 6.56 -3.55 25.45
CA ILE A 374 7.60 -2.52 25.42
C ILE A 374 8.29 -2.50 24.06
N GLY A 375 8.78 -3.66 23.63
CA GLY A 375 9.46 -3.79 22.36
C GLY A 375 8.54 -3.46 21.19
N LEU A 376 7.26 -3.81 21.28
CA LEU A 376 6.25 -3.46 20.27
C LEU A 376 6.08 -1.94 20.17
N ALA A 377 5.91 -1.25 21.30
CA ALA A 377 5.70 0.19 21.32
C ALA A 377 6.89 0.95 20.73
N ILE A 378 8.10 0.52 21.08
CA ILE A 378 9.33 1.12 20.55
C ILE A 378 9.51 0.76 19.07
N ALA A 379 9.21 -0.48 18.67
CA ALA A 379 9.34 -0.92 17.27
C ALA A 379 8.44 -0.13 16.31
N GLN A 380 7.28 0.36 16.74
CA GLN A 380 6.41 1.20 15.90
C GLN A 380 7.03 2.57 15.60
N ALA A 381 7.88 3.04 16.51
CA ALA A 381 8.57 4.31 16.40
C ALA A 381 10.03 4.17 15.92
N PHE A 382 10.50 2.97 15.65
CA PHE A 382 11.87 2.72 15.20
C PHE A 382 11.98 2.86 13.68
N PRO A 383 13.10 3.36 13.14
CA PRO A 383 13.27 3.44 11.70
C PRO A 383 13.52 2.06 11.08
N GLY A 384 13.15 1.93 9.81
CA GLY A 384 13.33 0.71 9.02
C GLY A 384 12.18 -0.28 9.17
N PRO A 385 12.34 -1.56 8.77
CA PRO A 385 11.25 -2.51 8.82
C PRO A 385 10.81 -2.81 10.26
N ASN A 386 9.51 -2.69 10.56
CA ASN A 386 8.94 -3.11 11.84
C ASN A 386 9.19 -4.60 12.15
N PHE A 387 9.50 -5.40 11.13
CA PHE A 387 9.89 -6.81 11.29
C PHE A 387 11.21 -6.98 12.05
N ASN A 388 12.04 -5.94 12.17
CA ASN A 388 13.20 -5.94 13.07
C ASN A 388 12.80 -6.15 14.54
N PHE A 389 11.51 -6.00 14.89
CA PHE A 389 10.98 -6.43 16.19
C PHE A 389 11.25 -7.93 16.48
N ALA A 390 11.30 -8.77 15.44
CA ALA A 390 11.69 -10.16 15.58
C ALA A 390 13.11 -10.32 16.16
N VAL A 391 14.04 -9.42 15.82
CA VAL A 391 15.43 -9.42 16.33
C VAL A 391 15.45 -9.20 17.84
N PHE A 392 14.66 -8.24 18.32
CA PHE A 392 14.47 -7.99 19.75
C PHE A 392 13.90 -9.21 20.46
N LEU A 393 12.84 -9.81 19.91
CA LEU A 393 12.19 -10.97 20.50
C LEU A 393 13.10 -12.22 20.50
N GLY A 394 13.82 -12.46 19.41
CA GLY A 394 14.78 -13.56 19.31
C GLY A 394 15.95 -13.42 20.27
N SER A 395 16.46 -12.19 20.42
CA SER A 395 17.51 -11.86 21.38
C SER A 395 17.07 -12.14 22.82
N LEU A 396 15.88 -11.68 23.22
CA LEU A 396 15.31 -11.97 24.54
C LEU A 396 15.04 -13.46 24.74
N ALA A 397 14.48 -14.15 23.74
CA ALA A 397 14.20 -15.58 23.84
C ALA A 397 15.48 -16.41 24.09
N ALA A 398 16.57 -16.09 23.38
CA ALA A 398 17.86 -16.73 23.59
C ALA A 398 18.45 -16.36 24.97
N HIS A 399 18.45 -15.09 25.34
CA HIS A 399 18.97 -14.60 26.61
C HIS A 399 18.27 -15.25 27.82
N ASN A 400 16.93 -15.24 27.83
CA ASN A 400 16.11 -15.79 28.91
C ASN A 400 16.29 -17.30 29.09
N SER A 401 16.79 -17.98 28.06
CA SER A 401 17.04 -19.41 28.05
C SER A 401 18.53 -19.76 28.17
N GLY A 402 19.37 -18.83 28.62
CA GLY A 402 20.80 -19.05 28.87
C GLY A 402 21.69 -19.15 27.63
N HIS A 403 21.20 -18.75 26.45
CA HIS A 403 21.98 -18.74 25.20
C HIS A 403 22.50 -17.32 24.90
N ALA A 404 23.48 -17.23 24.00
CA ALA A 404 23.98 -15.93 23.53
C ALA A 404 22.85 -15.14 22.85
N SER A 405 22.53 -13.95 23.39
CA SER A 405 21.48 -13.06 22.88
C SER A 405 21.66 -12.74 21.39
N ILE A 406 22.90 -12.49 20.97
CA ILE A 406 23.23 -12.21 19.56
C ILE A 406 22.90 -13.38 18.62
N ALA A 407 23.01 -14.63 19.08
CA ALA A 407 22.65 -15.79 18.26
C ALA A 407 21.14 -15.81 18.01
N GLY A 408 20.33 -15.54 19.04
CA GLY A 408 18.89 -15.38 18.92
C GLY A 408 18.50 -14.23 17.98
N ALA A 409 19.20 -13.10 18.07
CA ALA A 409 19.00 -11.94 17.21
C ALA A 409 19.23 -12.26 15.72
N ILE A 410 20.36 -12.91 15.39
CA ILE A 410 20.71 -13.30 14.01
C ILE A 410 19.72 -14.33 13.47
N ILE A 411 19.41 -15.36 14.27
CA ILE A 411 18.46 -16.41 13.87
C ILE A 411 17.08 -15.81 13.58
N ALA A 412 16.61 -14.91 14.44
CA ALA A 412 15.34 -14.25 14.22
C ALA A 412 15.33 -13.35 12.98
N PHE A 413 16.42 -12.60 12.76
CA PHE A 413 16.58 -11.77 11.56
C PHE A 413 16.49 -12.62 10.28
N VAL A 414 17.25 -13.71 10.21
CA VAL A 414 17.23 -14.61 9.05
C VAL A 414 15.86 -15.28 8.91
N GLY A 415 15.33 -15.85 10.00
CA GLY A 415 14.06 -16.57 9.99
C GLY A 415 12.89 -15.72 9.47
N ILE A 416 12.80 -14.45 9.89
CA ILE A 416 11.66 -13.61 9.53
C ILE A 416 11.75 -13.01 8.13
N PHE A 417 12.95 -12.63 7.66
CA PHE A 417 13.12 -11.96 6.36
C PHE A 417 13.35 -12.92 5.20
N PHE A 418 14.03 -14.05 5.43
CA PHE A 418 14.43 -14.97 4.37
C PHE A 418 13.27 -15.49 3.52
N PRO A 419 12.13 -15.98 4.08
CA PRO A 419 11.04 -16.51 3.28
C PRO A 419 10.49 -15.52 2.26
N GLY A 420 10.22 -14.29 2.70
CA GLY A 420 9.69 -13.23 1.84
C GLY A 420 10.66 -12.79 0.75
N LEU A 421 11.96 -12.70 1.08
CA LEU A 421 13.00 -12.33 0.11
C LEU A 421 13.22 -13.40 -0.96
N VAL A 422 13.26 -14.68 -0.57
CA VAL A 422 13.41 -15.78 -1.52
C VAL A 422 12.20 -15.90 -2.44
N LEU A 423 10.99 -15.78 -1.88
CA LEU A 423 9.75 -15.86 -2.67
C LEU A 423 9.59 -14.69 -3.62
N VAL A 424 9.90 -13.47 -3.21
CA VAL A 424 9.84 -12.31 -4.13
C VAL A 424 10.90 -12.42 -5.20
N HIS A 425 12.12 -12.84 -4.85
CA HIS A 425 13.19 -13.04 -5.82
C HIS A 425 12.77 -14.09 -6.88
N GLY A 426 12.28 -15.25 -6.46
CA GLY A 426 11.78 -16.27 -7.39
C GLY A 426 10.61 -15.77 -8.24
N THR A 427 9.68 -15.00 -7.64
CA THR A 427 8.54 -14.43 -8.37
C THR A 427 8.98 -13.42 -9.42
N MET A 428 10.04 -12.64 -9.18
CA MET A 428 10.58 -11.70 -10.18
C MET A 428 11.06 -12.40 -11.46
N GLY A 429 11.46 -13.67 -11.40
CA GLY A 429 11.81 -14.45 -12.60
C GLY A 429 10.60 -14.86 -13.42
N VAL A 430 9.51 -15.19 -12.75
CA VAL A 430 8.21 -15.46 -13.41
C VAL A 430 7.59 -14.16 -13.92
N TRP A 431 7.82 -13.06 -13.20
CA TRP A 431 7.24 -11.74 -13.44
C TRP A 431 7.52 -11.20 -14.83
N GLY A 432 8.78 -11.32 -15.30
CA GLY A 432 9.19 -10.84 -16.62
C GLY A 432 8.36 -11.44 -17.76
N SER A 433 7.92 -12.70 -17.62
CA SER A 433 7.09 -13.40 -18.61
C SER A 433 5.60 -13.12 -18.46
N LEU A 434 5.16 -12.69 -17.28
CA LEU A 434 3.75 -12.58 -16.92
C LEU A 434 3.22 -11.14 -17.04
N ARG A 435 4.06 -10.12 -16.76
CA ARG A 435 3.66 -8.70 -16.68
C ARG A 435 3.11 -8.10 -17.99
N SER A 436 3.40 -8.71 -19.14
CA SER A 436 2.88 -8.26 -20.45
C SER A 436 1.41 -8.65 -20.68
N ARG A 437 0.87 -9.62 -19.93
CA ARG A 437 -0.50 -10.13 -20.15
C ARG A 437 -1.56 -9.18 -19.58
N ARG A 438 -2.62 -8.92 -20.37
CA ARG A 438 -3.70 -7.99 -19.99
C ARG A 438 -4.43 -8.37 -18.70
N TRP A 439 -4.72 -9.67 -18.51
CA TRP A 439 -5.37 -10.15 -17.28
C TRP A 439 -4.51 -9.95 -16.03
N VAL A 440 -3.18 -9.99 -16.18
CA VAL A 440 -2.24 -9.77 -15.07
C VAL A 440 -2.27 -8.31 -14.66
N LYS A 441 -2.19 -7.38 -15.63
CA LYS A 441 -2.33 -5.94 -15.37
C LYS A 441 -3.65 -5.58 -14.69
N SER A 442 -4.76 -6.15 -15.19
CA SER A 442 -6.09 -5.97 -14.62
C SER A 442 -6.16 -6.52 -13.18
N GLY A 443 -5.67 -7.75 -12.96
CA GLY A 443 -5.63 -8.37 -11.65
C GLY A 443 -4.79 -7.57 -10.65
N LEU A 444 -3.62 -7.09 -11.05
CA LEU A 444 -2.75 -6.26 -10.20
C LEU A 444 -3.40 -4.95 -9.81
N ARG A 445 -4.13 -4.29 -10.72
CA ARG A 445 -4.91 -3.10 -10.39
C ARG A 445 -5.91 -3.39 -9.26
N GLY A 446 -6.59 -4.54 -9.32
CA GLY A 446 -7.49 -5.00 -8.27
C GLY A 446 -6.77 -5.30 -6.95
N VAL A 447 -5.66 -6.05 -7.01
CA VAL A 447 -4.81 -6.38 -5.85
C VAL A 447 -4.28 -5.11 -5.17
N ASN A 448 -3.83 -4.11 -5.94
CA ASN A 448 -3.35 -2.82 -5.43
C ASN A 448 -4.45 -2.08 -4.68
N ALA A 449 -5.64 -1.99 -5.26
CA ALA A 449 -6.80 -1.38 -4.62
C ALA A 449 -7.16 -2.11 -3.31
N GLY A 450 -7.17 -3.45 -3.33
CA GLY A 450 -7.40 -4.27 -2.13
C GLY A 450 -6.35 -4.04 -1.05
N ALA A 451 -5.07 -4.02 -1.43
CA ALA A 451 -3.96 -3.78 -0.52
C ALA A 451 -4.05 -2.40 0.16
N VAL A 452 -4.44 -1.35 -0.58
CA VAL A 452 -4.64 -0.03 0.01
C VAL A 452 -5.83 0.01 0.96
N GLY A 453 -6.92 -0.70 0.67
CA GLY A 453 -8.02 -0.86 1.63
C GLY A 453 -7.55 -1.50 2.95
N LEU A 454 -6.70 -2.52 2.88
CA LEU A 454 -6.10 -3.16 4.06
C LEU A 454 -5.16 -2.24 4.85
N ILE A 455 -4.62 -1.16 4.25
CA ILE A 455 -3.88 -0.14 5.02
C ILE A 455 -4.83 0.60 5.98
N TYR A 456 -6.08 0.85 5.61
CA TYR A 456 -7.05 1.42 6.56
C TYR A 456 -7.36 0.44 7.70
N THR A 457 -7.45 -0.85 7.40
CA THR A 457 -7.53 -1.90 8.42
C THR A 457 -6.30 -1.85 9.34
N ALA A 458 -5.11 -1.59 8.81
CA ALA A 458 -3.89 -1.42 9.60
C ALA A 458 -4.00 -0.27 10.61
N VAL A 459 -4.44 0.91 10.14
CA VAL A 459 -4.66 2.10 10.98
C VAL A 459 -5.63 1.76 12.12
N TYR A 460 -6.76 1.14 11.79
CA TYR A 460 -7.75 0.73 12.78
C TYR A 460 -7.18 -0.23 13.83
N ARG A 461 -6.41 -1.24 13.41
CA ARG A 461 -5.85 -2.23 14.34
C ARG A 461 -4.80 -1.66 15.26
N ILE A 462 -3.91 -0.80 14.75
CA ILE A 462 -2.89 -0.15 15.58
C ILE A 462 -3.57 0.85 16.53
N TRP A 463 -4.64 1.52 16.09
CA TRP A 463 -5.45 2.38 16.96
C TRP A 463 -6.03 1.64 18.17
N LEU A 464 -6.53 0.40 17.98
CA LEU A 464 -7.13 -0.39 19.05
C LEU A 464 -6.15 -0.84 20.14
N VAL A 465 -4.84 -0.83 19.87
CA VAL A 465 -3.80 -1.31 20.81
C VAL A 465 -2.76 -0.25 21.16
N GLY A 466 -2.94 0.98 20.68
CA GLY A 466 -1.92 2.03 20.77
C GLY A 466 -1.76 2.64 22.16
N TYR A 467 -2.79 2.58 23.01
CA TYR A 467 -2.76 3.13 24.37
C TYR A 467 -2.23 2.10 25.37
N LEU A 468 -1.13 2.42 26.07
CA LEU A 468 -0.46 1.56 27.04
C LEU A 468 -0.58 2.13 28.45
N ASP A 469 -0.97 1.29 29.41
CA ASP A 469 -1.19 1.67 30.81
C ASP A 469 -0.75 0.53 31.74
N GLU A 470 -0.35 0.87 32.98
CA GLU A 470 0.23 -0.05 33.97
C GLU A 470 -0.73 -1.18 34.38
N GLY A 471 -2.04 -0.90 34.34
CA GLY A 471 -3.06 -1.84 34.79
C GLY A 471 -3.40 -2.96 33.80
N PHE A 472 -2.87 -2.93 32.58
CA PHE A 472 -3.34 -3.81 31.50
C PHE A 472 -2.22 -4.62 30.86
N GLN A 473 -2.43 -5.94 30.73
CA GLN A 473 -1.55 -6.85 29.99
C GLN A 473 -1.75 -6.80 28.46
N SER A 474 -2.59 -5.90 27.97
CA SER A 474 -2.89 -5.67 26.55
C SER A 474 -3.14 -4.19 26.29
N GLY A 475 -2.68 -3.68 25.14
CA GLY A 475 -2.96 -2.31 24.72
C GLY A 475 -4.45 -2.02 24.60
N ARG A 476 -4.83 -0.77 24.84
CA ARG A 476 -6.19 -0.23 24.73
C ARG A 476 -6.33 0.65 23.50
N SER A 477 -7.59 0.99 23.19
CA SER A 477 -7.93 1.91 22.12
C SER A 477 -7.42 3.31 22.45
N LEU A 478 -6.77 3.96 21.48
CA LEU A 478 -6.43 5.38 21.56
C LEU A 478 -7.68 6.26 21.69
N GLY A 479 -8.86 5.74 21.36
CA GLY A 479 -10.14 6.44 21.54
C GLY A 479 -10.64 6.49 22.98
N ASP A 480 -10.05 5.72 23.90
CA ASP A 480 -10.49 5.67 25.30
C ASP A 480 -10.14 6.94 26.09
N ASP A 481 -9.09 7.67 25.66
CA ASP A 481 -8.73 8.98 26.20
C ASP A 481 -8.64 10.00 25.05
N PRO A 482 -9.46 11.07 25.07
CA PRO A 482 -9.43 12.11 24.04
C PRO A 482 -8.05 12.72 23.82
N TRP A 483 -7.16 12.70 24.81
CA TRP A 483 -5.79 13.19 24.66
C TRP A 483 -5.03 12.48 23.52
N TRP A 484 -5.14 11.16 23.43
CA TRP A 484 -4.44 10.40 22.40
C TRP A 484 -5.04 10.63 21.01
N VAL A 485 -6.34 10.91 20.93
CA VAL A 485 -7.00 11.36 19.71
C VAL A 485 -6.41 12.68 19.23
N VAL A 486 -6.19 13.64 20.14
CA VAL A 486 -5.55 14.93 19.83
C VAL A 486 -4.13 14.72 19.30
N VAL A 487 -3.29 13.93 19.98
CA VAL A 487 -1.92 13.62 19.52
C VAL A 487 -1.93 13.00 18.11
N THR A 488 -2.86 12.06 17.87
CA THR A 488 -3.03 11.41 16.57
C THR A 488 -3.45 12.42 15.49
N ALA A 489 -4.42 13.29 15.77
CA ALA A 489 -4.85 14.34 14.85
C ALA A 489 -3.74 15.37 14.57
N THR A 490 -3.01 15.79 15.59
CA THR A 490 -1.88 16.73 15.47
C THR A 490 -0.78 16.16 14.57
N SER A 491 -0.42 14.90 14.73
CA SER A 491 0.59 14.26 13.88
C SER A 491 0.12 14.11 12.42
N TYR A 492 -1.15 13.76 12.19
CA TYR A 492 -1.75 13.69 10.84
C TYR A 492 -1.73 15.07 10.16
N VAL A 493 -2.26 16.10 10.83
CA VAL A 493 -2.35 17.47 10.29
C VAL A 493 -0.96 18.05 10.08
N GLY A 494 -0.07 17.88 11.07
CA GLY A 494 1.33 18.30 11.02
C GLY A 494 2.07 17.70 9.83
N GLY A 495 1.94 16.38 9.62
CA GLY A 495 2.55 15.72 8.48
C GLY A 495 1.94 16.16 7.13
N ARG A 496 0.60 16.26 7.06
CA ARG A 496 -0.11 16.47 5.78
C ARG A 496 -0.05 17.91 5.27
N TYR A 497 -0.13 18.89 6.17
CA TYR A 497 -0.28 20.30 5.82
C TYR A 497 0.91 21.17 6.22
N TYR A 498 1.66 20.78 7.25
CA TYR A 498 2.81 21.54 7.74
C TYR A 498 4.16 20.90 7.36
N GLY A 499 4.16 19.78 6.65
CA GLY A 499 5.37 19.10 6.20
C GLY A 499 6.25 18.57 7.34
N ILE A 500 5.68 18.34 8.53
CA ILE A 500 6.42 17.80 9.66
C ILE A 500 6.88 16.38 9.32
N ALA A 501 8.19 16.15 9.38
CA ALA A 501 8.77 14.84 9.13
C ALA A 501 8.27 13.81 10.17
N ALA A 502 8.04 12.57 9.73
CA ALA A 502 7.58 11.47 10.58
C ALA A 502 8.35 11.33 11.92
N PRO A 503 9.70 11.29 11.96
CA PRO A 503 10.42 11.21 13.23
C PRO A 503 10.14 12.39 14.17
N VAL A 504 10.02 13.61 13.64
CA VAL A 504 9.71 14.80 14.45
C VAL A 504 8.30 14.70 15.02
N ALA A 505 7.33 14.28 14.22
CA ALA A 505 5.95 14.08 14.69
C ALA A 505 5.88 13.01 15.79
N ILE A 506 6.63 11.90 15.66
CA ILE A 506 6.71 10.83 16.66
C ILE A 506 7.34 11.32 17.96
N LEU A 507 8.43 12.09 17.89
CA LEU A 507 9.07 12.70 19.06
C LEU A 507 8.19 13.74 19.74
N LEU A 508 7.45 14.54 18.97
CA LEU A 508 6.43 15.44 19.51
C LEU A 508 5.32 14.66 20.22
N GLY A 509 4.88 13.53 19.67
CA GLY A 509 3.97 12.60 20.33
C GLY A 509 4.49 12.10 21.68
N ALA A 510 5.77 11.70 21.73
CA ALA A 510 6.44 11.30 22.97
C ALA A 510 6.41 12.42 24.02
N ALA A 511 6.76 13.65 23.61
CA ALA A 511 6.75 14.82 24.48
C ALA A 511 5.32 15.13 24.98
N MET A 512 4.32 15.07 24.10
CA MET A 512 2.91 15.22 24.49
C MET A 512 2.46 14.13 25.48
N GLY A 513 2.94 12.90 25.34
CA GLY A 513 2.74 11.83 26.31
C GLY A 513 3.31 12.16 27.69
N LEU A 514 4.55 12.68 27.74
CA LEU A 514 5.17 13.13 28.99
C LEU A 514 4.46 14.34 29.62
N ILE A 515 3.99 15.29 28.80
CA ILE A 515 3.20 16.43 29.28
C ILE A 515 1.91 15.94 29.93
N ARG A 516 1.20 14.99 29.29
CA ARG A 516 0.01 14.37 29.87
C ARG A 516 0.31 13.70 31.20
N TYR A 517 1.42 12.98 31.28
CA TYR A 517 1.87 12.39 32.54
C TYR A 517 2.09 13.47 33.61
N GLY A 518 2.81 14.54 33.32
CA GLY A 518 3.03 15.63 34.29
C GLY A 518 1.73 16.28 34.79
N VAL A 519 0.77 16.49 33.89
CA VAL A 519 -0.54 17.10 34.22
C VAL A 519 -1.42 16.16 35.05
N VAL A 520 -1.40 14.85 34.76
CA VAL A 520 -2.23 13.86 35.46
C VAL A 520 -1.59 13.44 36.78
N ALA A 521 -0.27 13.23 36.81
CA ALA A 521 0.48 12.89 38.02
C ALA A 521 0.50 14.04 39.04
N GLY A 522 0.44 15.29 38.59
CA GLY A 522 0.29 16.45 39.49
C GLY A 522 -1.08 16.58 40.16
N ARG A 523 -2.04 15.69 39.84
CA ARG A 523 -3.38 15.64 40.45
C ARG A 523 -3.58 14.42 41.37
N ALA A 524 -2.58 13.54 41.51
CA ALA A 524 -2.65 12.29 42.25
C ALA A 524 -1.92 12.36 43.60
#